data_AF-A0A804Q4C2-F1
#
_entry.id   AF-A0A804Q4C2-F1
#
_cell.length_a   1.000
_cell.length_b   1.000
_cell.length_c   1.000
_cell.angle_alpha   90.00
_cell.angle_beta   90.00
_cell.angle_gamma   90.00
#
_symmetry.space_group_name_H-M   'P 1'
#
loop_
_entity.id
_entity.type
_entity.pdbx_description
1 polymer ?
#
loop_
_entity_poly.entity_id
_entity_poly.type
_entity_poly.pdbx_seq_one_letter_code
_entity_poly.pdbx_strand_id
1 'polypeptide(L)'
;MPVQVGGSKVADPRPARVVDLSPVGDRSRASSKKNRRRHKKADAASSISPMQRLFDTSREVFANSYPGFVPPPDAVARLSGLLNELKPRDVRVAPSMSVFKHADPTSPPPFGIFCLPKSAIIPLHNHPGMTVFSKILFGSMHLKSYDWAKSLPAGSNDNALENSDGAGARLAKVNTDAVFDASSETVVLYPENGGNLHCFTALTPCAVLDVMGPPYNRAQGRDCAYYSESPYSCAGDAQYSWLKEVHSTFEMEGIKMEPNFIV
;
A
#
# COMPACT_ATOMS: atom_id res chain seq x y z
N MET A 1 -58.64 -18.29 16.88
CA MET A 1 -59.82 -19.16 17.11
C MET A 1 -60.53 -19.31 15.78
N PRO A 2 -60.99 -20.50 15.34
CA PRO A 2 -61.37 -21.69 16.11
C PRO A 2 -60.33 -22.84 15.99
N VAL A 3 -60.06 -23.72 16.97
CA VAL A 3 -60.86 -24.68 17.77
C VAL A 3 -60.98 -26.07 17.10
N GLN A 4 -60.01 -26.94 17.44
CA GLN A 4 -60.14 -28.18 18.26
C GLN A 4 -60.89 -29.43 17.76
N VAL A 5 -60.50 -30.54 18.42
CA VAL A 5 -61.13 -31.87 18.61
C VAL A 5 -60.56 -32.99 17.70
N GLY A 6 -60.12 -34.15 18.16
CA GLY A 6 -60.06 -34.75 19.50
C GLY A 6 -60.17 -36.29 19.44
N GLY A 7 -59.38 -36.98 20.27
CA GLY A 7 -59.61 -38.35 20.82
C GLY A 7 -59.47 -39.56 19.87
N SER A 8 -59.20 -40.79 20.29
CA SER A 8 -58.80 -41.41 21.57
C SER A 8 -58.49 -42.90 21.33
N LYS A 9 -57.47 -43.42 22.05
CA LYS A 9 -57.29 -44.75 22.69
C LYS A 9 -57.79 -46.04 22.01
N VAL A 10 -56.96 -47.11 22.03
CA VAL A 10 -57.20 -48.41 22.74
C VAL A 10 -55.83 -49.07 23.06
N ALA A 11 -55.79 -49.87 24.12
CA ALA A 11 -54.63 -50.37 24.87
C ALA A 11 -54.27 -51.87 24.63
N ASP A 12 -53.01 -52.19 24.94
CA ASP A 12 -52.34 -53.39 25.52
C ASP A 12 -53.05 -54.76 25.62
N PRO A 13 -52.28 -55.89 25.54
CA PRO A 13 -51.67 -56.44 26.77
C PRO A 13 -50.26 -57.08 26.66
N ARG A 14 -49.55 -57.08 27.80
CA ARG A 14 -48.34 -57.88 28.18
C ARG A 14 -48.75 -59.35 28.55
N PRO A 15 -47.89 -60.28 29.07
CA PRO A 15 -46.48 -60.21 29.51
C PRO A 15 -45.59 -61.47 29.27
N ALA A 16 -44.27 -61.35 29.50
CA ALA A 16 -43.47 -62.38 30.19
C ALA A 16 -42.13 -61.81 30.69
N ARG A 17 -41.88 -61.97 32.00
CA ARG A 17 -40.61 -61.72 32.71
C ARG A 17 -39.75 -62.98 32.67
N VAL A 18 -38.42 -62.86 32.57
CA VAL A 18 -37.45 -63.66 33.36
C VAL A 18 -36.18 -62.84 33.64
N VAL A 19 -35.77 -62.91 34.91
CA VAL A 19 -34.60 -62.45 35.69
C VAL A 19 -33.22 -62.60 35.00
N ASP A 20 -32.33 -61.60 35.04
CA ASP A 20 -31.32 -61.20 36.07
C ASP A 20 -29.96 -61.91 35.93
N LEU A 21 -28.90 -61.15 36.25
CA LEU A 21 -27.51 -61.48 36.60
C LEU A 21 -26.48 -60.71 35.77
N SER A 22 -26.02 -59.62 36.36
CA SER A 22 -24.70 -59.04 36.14
C SER A 22 -23.60 -59.94 36.71
N PRO A 23 -22.36 -59.80 36.21
CA PRO A 23 -21.25 -59.71 37.13
C PRO A 23 -20.34 -58.52 36.85
N VAL A 24 -19.88 -57.96 37.97
CA VAL A 24 -18.80 -56.98 38.09
C VAL A 24 -17.47 -57.67 37.75
N GLY A 25 -16.62 -57.00 36.96
CA GLY A 25 -15.28 -57.47 36.60
C GLY A 25 -14.38 -56.34 36.09
N ASP A 26 -13.21 -56.21 36.70
CA ASP A 26 -12.36 -55.02 36.80
C ASP A 26 -11.42 -54.73 35.60
N ARG A 27 -10.93 -53.49 35.55
CA ARG A 27 -9.64 -53.00 34.99
C ARG A 27 -9.29 -53.08 33.48
N SER A 28 -9.18 -51.86 32.94
CA SER A 28 -8.01 -51.32 32.20
C SER A 28 -7.78 -51.71 30.73
N ARG A 29 -7.92 -50.73 29.82
CA ARG A 29 -6.81 -50.28 28.94
C ARG A 29 -7.20 -49.07 28.09
N ALA A 30 -6.40 -48.02 28.22
CA ALA A 30 -6.40 -46.85 27.37
C ALA A 30 -6.01 -47.21 25.92
N SER A 31 -6.80 -46.79 24.93
CA SER A 31 -6.32 -46.36 23.60
C SER A 31 -7.46 -45.80 22.75
N SER A 32 -7.79 -44.51 22.91
CA SER A 32 -8.65 -43.77 21.95
C SER A 32 -8.04 -42.43 21.52
N LYS A 33 -6.85 -42.07 22.04
CA LYS A 33 -6.20 -40.77 21.75
C LYS A 33 -5.43 -40.71 20.42
N LYS A 34 -5.38 -41.77 19.60
CA LYS A 34 -4.51 -41.81 18.41
C LYS A 34 -5.15 -41.33 17.10
N ASN A 35 -6.48 -41.24 17.00
CA ASN A 35 -7.15 -40.80 15.75
C ASN A 35 -7.62 -39.34 15.72
N ARG A 36 -7.63 -38.62 16.85
CA ARG A 36 -7.95 -37.17 16.87
C ARG A 36 -6.79 -36.24 16.50
N ARG A 37 -5.58 -36.78 16.28
CA ARG A 37 -4.40 -36.00 15.85
C ARG A 37 -4.16 -36.00 14.34
N ARG A 38 -4.87 -36.83 13.57
CA ARG A 38 -4.70 -36.89 12.11
C ARG A 38 -5.57 -35.90 11.32
N HIS A 39 -6.65 -35.40 11.90
CA HIS A 39 -7.47 -34.34 11.29
C HIS A 39 -7.05 -32.91 11.64
N LYS A 40 -5.97 -32.70 12.40
CA LYS A 40 -5.47 -31.36 12.74
C LYS A 40 -4.14 -31.00 12.04
N LYS A 41 -3.85 -31.68 10.93
CA LYS A 41 -2.62 -31.49 10.14
C LYS A 41 -2.89 -31.15 8.66
N ALA A 42 -4.13 -30.81 8.32
CA ALA A 42 -4.55 -30.44 6.96
C ALA A 42 -4.96 -28.96 6.81
N ASP A 43 -5.05 -28.19 7.90
CA ASP A 43 -5.40 -26.75 7.86
C ASP A 43 -4.23 -25.81 8.21
N ALA A 44 -3.01 -26.33 8.30
CA ALA A 44 -1.80 -25.51 8.38
C ALA A 44 -1.26 -25.24 6.97
N ALA A 45 -2.11 -24.78 6.05
CA ALA A 45 -1.62 -24.01 4.93
C ALA A 45 -1.01 -22.75 5.54
N SER A 46 0.31 -22.57 5.39
CA SER A 46 1.01 -21.34 5.74
C SER A 46 0.21 -20.17 5.18
N SER A 47 -0.52 -19.44 6.02
CA SER A 47 -1.25 -18.27 5.57
C SER A 47 -0.19 -17.24 5.16
N ILE A 48 -0.01 -17.04 3.85
CA ILE A 48 0.92 -16.06 3.29
C ILE A 48 0.64 -14.72 3.97
N SER A 49 1.67 -14.15 4.62
CA SER A 49 1.54 -12.88 5.34
C SER A 49 1.15 -11.74 4.39
N PRO A 50 0.45 -10.69 4.85
CA PRO A 50 0.07 -9.57 3.99
C PRO A 50 1.26 -8.95 3.24
N MET A 51 2.39 -8.82 3.92
CA MET A 51 3.63 -8.32 3.31
C MET A 51 4.22 -9.26 2.26
N GLN A 52 4.12 -10.57 2.45
CA GLN A 52 4.57 -11.52 1.42
C GLN A 52 3.66 -11.44 0.19
N ARG A 53 2.33 -11.32 0.37
CA ARG A 53 1.40 -11.13 -0.76
C ARG A 53 1.67 -9.84 -1.51
N LEU A 54 1.98 -8.77 -0.78
CA LEU A 54 2.40 -7.49 -1.36
C LEU A 54 3.68 -7.70 -2.17
N PHE A 55 4.70 -8.34 -1.60
CA PHE A 55 5.97 -8.60 -2.28
C PHE A 55 5.78 -9.39 -3.59
N ASP A 56 5.06 -10.51 -3.53
CA ASP A 56 4.82 -11.39 -4.68
C ASP A 56 4.01 -10.67 -5.77
N THR A 57 2.94 -9.96 -5.37
CA THR A 57 2.10 -9.21 -6.32
C THR A 57 2.88 -8.09 -6.98
N SER A 58 3.66 -7.33 -6.21
CA SER A 58 4.47 -6.26 -6.78
C SER A 58 5.53 -6.83 -7.74
N ARG A 59 6.10 -8.01 -7.46
CA ARG A 59 7.02 -8.70 -8.39
C ARG A 59 6.35 -9.03 -9.72
N GLU A 60 5.12 -9.53 -9.69
CA GLU A 60 4.36 -9.80 -10.90
C GLU A 60 4.05 -8.52 -11.68
N VAL A 61 3.56 -7.48 -11.00
CA VAL A 61 3.17 -6.19 -11.58
C VAL A 61 4.37 -5.53 -12.30
N PHE A 62 5.56 -5.63 -11.72
CA PHE A 62 6.77 -4.97 -12.22
C PHE A 62 7.79 -5.92 -12.88
N ALA A 63 7.40 -7.17 -13.17
CA ALA A 63 8.32 -8.22 -13.67
C ALA A 63 9.08 -7.80 -14.93
N ASN A 64 8.44 -7.03 -15.80
CA ASN A 64 9.00 -6.53 -17.07
C ASN A 64 9.11 -5.01 -17.07
N SER A 65 9.29 -4.38 -15.89
CA SER A 65 9.39 -2.93 -15.80
C SER A 65 10.62 -2.39 -16.51
N TYR A 66 10.43 -1.29 -17.23
CA TYR A 66 11.46 -0.53 -17.94
C TYR A 66 11.16 0.97 -17.75
N PRO A 67 12.09 1.88 -18.08
CA PRO A 67 11.84 3.32 -17.96
C PRO A 67 10.64 3.75 -18.80
N GLY A 68 9.61 4.30 -18.16
CA GLY A 68 8.35 4.68 -18.80
C GLY A 68 7.27 3.58 -18.75
N PHE A 69 7.53 2.46 -18.08
CA PHE A 69 6.56 1.37 -17.94
C PHE A 69 5.36 1.81 -17.08
N VAL A 70 4.17 1.53 -17.61
CA VAL A 70 2.88 1.71 -16.93
C VAL A 70 2.23 0.33 -16.79
N PRO A 71 1.96 -0.17 -15.58
CA PRO A 71 1.30 -1.45 -15.40
C PRO A 71 -0.12 -1.47 -15.98
N PRO A 72 -0.62 -2.62 -16.45
CA PRO A 72 -2.01 -2.77 -16.89
C PRO A 72 -3.02 -2.37 -15.80
N PRO A 73 -4.20 -1.83 -16.15
CA PRO A 73 -5.17 -1.33 -15.17
C PRO A 73 -5.63 -2.36 -14.12
N ASP A 74 -5.77 -3.63 -14.51
CA ASP A 74 -6.11 -4.73 -13.60
C ASP A 74 -4.97 -5.03 -12.61
N ALA A 75 -3.72 -4.94 -13.05
CA ALA A 75 -2.54 -5.07 -12.22
C ALA A 75 -2.43 -3.90 -11.22
N VAL A 76 -2.72 -2.67 -11.67
CA VAL A 76 -2.83 -1.48 -10.80
C VAL A 76 -3.90 -1.69 -9.74
N ALA A 77 -5.12 -2.07 -10.13
CA ALA A 77 -6.22 -2.27 -9.20
C ALA A 77 -5.91 -3.36 -8.16
N ARG A 78 -5.27 -4.47 -8.57
CA ARG A 78 -4.84 -5.54 -7.68
C ARG A 78 -3.84 -5.05 -6.63
N LEU A 79 -2.79 -4.34 -7.06
CA LEU A 79 -1.75 -3.87 -6.13
C LEU A 79 -2.27 -2.77 -5.19
N SER A 80 -3.04 -1.81 -5.71
CA SER A 80 -3.69 -0.79 -4.90
C SER A 80 -4.64 -1.42 -3.87
N GLY A 81 -5.43 -2.42 -4.26
CA GLY A 81 -6.31 -3.16 -3.34
C GLY A 81 -5.55 -3.77 -2.17
N LEU A 82 -4.41 -4.43 -2.44
CA LEU A 82 -3.57 -4.98 -1.37
C LEU A 82 -3.00 -3.91 -0.45
N LEU A 83 -2.51 -2.80 -1.02
CA LEU A 83 -1.98 -1.67 -0.24
C LEU A 83 -3.05 -1.03 0.64
N ASN A 84 -4.28 -0.92 0.15
CA ASN A 84 -5.41 -0.38 0.90
C ASN A 84 -5.80 -1.23 2.11
N GLU A 85 -5.58 -2.55 2.05
CA GLU A 85 -5.88 -3.48 3.15
C GLU A 85 -4.78 -3.55 4.22
N LEU A 86 -3.59 -2.99 3.95
CA LEU A 86 -2.46 -3.05 4.87
C LEU A 86 -2.73 -2.29 6.17
N LYS A 87 -2.25 -2.86 7.27
CA LYS A 87 -2.29 -2.23 8.59
C LYS A 87 -0.85 -1.95 9.06
N PRO A 88 -0.63 -0.93 9.93
CA PRO A 88 0.70 -0.61 10.45
C PRO A 88 1.46 -1.80 11.07
N ARG A 89 0.72 -2.74 11.68
CA ARG A 89 1.29 -3.97 12.26
C ARG A 89 1.86 -4.93 11.22
N ASP A 90 1.34 -4.93 10.00
CA ASP A 90 1.74 -5.86 8.94
C ASP A 90 3.13 -5.48 8.40
N VAL A 91 3.41 -4.18 8.35
CA VAL A 91 4.70 -3.56 7.94
C VAL A 91 5.67 -3.35 9.12
N ARG A 92 5.27 -3.70 10.36
CA ARG A 92 6.04 -3.50 11.60
C ARG A 92 6.53 -2.06 11.76
N VAL A 93 5.63 -1.10 11.56
CA VAL A 93 5.88 0.33 11.77
C VAL A 93 5.03 0.83 12.93
N ALA A 94 5.62 1.62 13.82
CA ALA A 94 4.93 2.28 14.92
C ALA A 94 5.16 3.80 14.88
N PRO A 95 4.22 4.62 15.39
CA PRO A 95 4.35 6.09 15.39
C PRO A 95 5.58 6.63 16.14
N SER A 96 6.20 5.81 17.01
CA SER A 96 7.40 6.16 17.76
C SER A 96 8.71 5.92 16.97
N MET A 97 8.65 5.37 15.76
CA MET A 97 9.84 5.08 14.95
C MET A 97 10.26 6.31 14.13
N SER A 98 11.53 6.68 14.20
CA SER A 98 12.17 7.71 13.36
C SER A 98 13.08 7.03 12.34
N VAL A 99 12.51 6.31 11.38
CA VAL A 99 13.28 5.37 10.56
C VAL A 99 12.76 5.28 9.13
N PHE A 100 13.65 5.44 8.15
CA PHE A 100 13.44 4.99 6.77
C PHE A 100 13.77 3.50 6.64
N LYS A 101 12.94 2.74 5.94
CA LYS A 101 13.14 1.31 5.74
C LYS A 101 13.18 0.96 4.25
N HIS A 102 14.37 0.57 3.75
CA HIS A 102 14.57 0.19 2.35
C HIS A 102 14.75 -1.34 2.22
N ALA A 103 14.10 -1.94 1.23
CA ALA A 103 14.35 -3.32 0.81
C ALA A 103 15.69 -3.43 0.04
N ASP A 104 16.17 -4.62 -0.31
CA ASP A 104 17.42 -4.71 -1.08
C ASP A 104 17.25 -4.06 -2.47
N PRO A 105 18.11 -3.10 -2.89
CA PRO A 105 18.02 -2.50 -4.23
C PRO A 105 18.23 -3.52 -5.37
N THR A 106 18.75 -4.71 -5.06
CA THR A 106 18.93 -5.81 -6.02
C THR A 106 17.70 -6.72 -6.17
N SER A 107 16.69 -6.60 -5.29
CA SER A 107 15.45 -7.39 -5.37
C SER A 107 14.27 -6.52 -5.85
N PRO A 108 13.87 -6.60 -7.12
CA PRO A 108 12.67 -5.92 -7.57
C PRO A 108 11.40 -6.59 -6.99
N PRO A 109 10.38 -5.80 -6.61
CA PRO A 109 10.37 -4.35 -6.63
C PRO A 109 10.92 -3.74 -5.33
N PRO A 110 11.57 -2.57 -5.40
CA PRO A 110 11.94 -1.80 -4.23
C PRO A 110 10.69 -1.32 -3.46
N PHE A 111 10.71 -1.53 -2.14
CA PHE A 111 9.78 -0.91 -1.20
C PHE A 111 10.53 0.16 -0.40
N GLY A 112 9.91 1.31 -0.21
CA GLY A 112 10.39 2.35 0.70
C GLY A 112 9.31 2.67 1.73
N ILE A 113 9.65 2.65 3.02
CA ILE A 113 8.78 3.18 4.06
C ILE A 113 9.44 4.40 4.67
N PHE A 114 8.71 5.52 4.68
CA PHE A 114 9.16 6.80 5.20
C PHE A 114 8.37 7.12 6.46
N CYS A 115 9.03 7.07 7.63
CA CYS A 115 8.44 7.52 8.89
C CYS A 115 8.84 8.97 9.14
N LEU A 116 7.87 9.87 9.13
CA LEU A 116 8.09 11.30 9.20
C LEU A 116 7.56 11.84 10.54
N PRO A 117 8.38 12.56 11.34
CA PRO A 117 7.86 13.29 12.48
C PRO A 117 6.98 14.44 12.00
N LYS A 118 6.17 15.00 12.90
CA LYS A 118 5.36 16.19 12.60
C LYS A 118 6.24 17.31 12.03
N SER A 119 5.73 17.98 11.00
CA SER A 119 6.38 19.05 10.25
C SER A 119 7.58 18.65 9.40
N ALA A 120 7.97 17.36 9.35
CA ALA A 120 8.97 16.90 8.40
C ALA A 120 8.44 17.00 6.97
N ILE A 121 9.36 17.30 6.05
CA ILE A 121 9.07 17.53 4.64
C ILE A 121 9.91 16.57 3.81
N ILE A 122 9.29 15.84 2.89
CA ILE A 122 9.99 15.28 1.74
C ILE A 122 9.87 16.35 0.64
N PRO A 123 10.97 17.02 0.25
CA PRO A 123 10.91 18.14 -0.68
C PRO A 123 10.34 17.74 -2.03
N LEU A 124 9.92 18.73 -2.82
CA LEU A 124 9.37 18.49 -4.15
C LEU A 124 10.41 17.79 -5.04
N HIS A 125 10.05 16.61 -5.52
CA HIS A 125 10.93 15.75 -6.32
C HIS A 125 10.16 14.99 -7.38
N ASN A 126 10.86 14.45 -8.39
CA ASN A 126 10.28 13.66 -9.48
C ASN A 126 10.58 12.16 -9.36
N HIS A 127 9.89 11.35 -10.15
CA HIS A 127 10.12 9.90 -10.29
C HIS A 127 10.30 9.55 -11.78
N PRO A 128 11.46 9.84 -12.38
CA PRO A 128 11.64 9.83 -13.83
C PRO A 128 11.48 8.43 -14.44
N GLY A 129 10.45 8.26 -15.28
CA GLY A 129 10.19 6.98 -15.95
C GLY A 129 9.68 5.88 -15.02
N MET A 130 9.15 6.24 -13.84
CA MET A 130 8.69 5.28 -12.83
C MET A 130 7.16 5.33 -12.68
N THR A 131 6.57 4.18 -12.35
CA THR A 131 5.24 4.14 -11.73
C THR A 131 5.42 3.86 -10.23
N VAL A 132 4.74 4.64 -9.38
CA VAL A 132 4.82 4.53 -7.92
C VAL A 132 3.43 4.43 -7.32
N PHE A 133 3.25 3.46 -6.44
CA PHE A 133 2.08 3.29 -5.60
C PHE A 133 2.44 3.79 -4.21
N SER A 134 1.72 4.79 -3.71
CA SER A 134 1.98 5.42 -2.43
C SER A 134 0.78 5.28 -1.49
N LYS A 135 1.01 4.73 -0.30
CA LYS A 135 -0.04 4.49 0.71
C LYS A 135 0.39 5.03 2.06
N ILE A 136 -0.43 5.92 2.64
CA ILE A 136 -0.27 6.34 4.03
C ILE A 136 -0.73 5.21 4.94
N LEU A 137 0.16 4.76 5.82
CA LEU A 137 -0.06 3.66 6.75
C LEU A 137 -0.70 4.14 8.07
N PHE A 138 -0.28 5.31 8.56
CA PHE A 138 -0.85 6.00 9.72
C PHE A 138 -0.51 7.48 9.69
N GLY A 139 -1.23 8.27 10.49
CA GLY A 139 -1.05 9.71 10.57
C GLY A 139 -1.66 10.43 9.37
N SER A 140 -1.28 11.70 9.20
CA SER A 140 -1.75 12.56 8.12
C SER A 140 -0.62 13.42 7.58
N MET A 141 -0.68 13.68 6.28
CA MET A 141 0.26 14.55 5.57
C MET A 141 -0.46 15.33 4.49
N HIS A 142 0.09 16.50 4.17
CA HIS A 142 -0.28 17.27 3.02
C HIS A 142 0.52 16.79 1.81
N LEU A 143 -0.18 16.37 0.75
CA LEU A 143 0.38 15.98 -0.54
C LEU A 143 0.10 17.09 -1.54
N LYS A 144 1.18 17.72 -2.03
CA LYS A 144 1.12 18.60 -3.19
C LYS A 144 1.87 17.96 -4.34
N SER A 145 1.21 17.82 -5.48
CA SER A 145 1.78 17.13 -6.66
C SER A 145 1.43 17.82 -7.97
N TYR A 146 2.26 17.55 -8.97
CA TYR A 146 2.21 18.15 -10.29
C TYR A 146 2.56 17.14 -11.38
N ASP A 147 2.09 17.44 -12.58
CA ASP A 147 2.62 16.87 -13.81
C ASP A 147 3.13 18.01 -14.70
N TRP A 148 4.12 17.74 -15.53
CA TRP A 148 4.60 18.72 -16.49
C TRP A 148 3.46 19.16 -17.43
N ALA A 149 3.31 20.47 -17.62
CA ALA A 149 2.30 21.00 -18.51
C ALA A 149 2.57 20.54 -19.96
N LYS A 150 1.54 19.99 -20.62
CA LYS A 150 1.60 19.57 -22.03
C LYS A 150 1.19 20.69 -22.99
N SER A 151 0.49 21.69 -22.46
CA SER A 151 0.03 22.87 -23.18
C SER A 151 -0.05 24.06 -22.22
N LEU A 152 0.03 25.25 -22.78
CA LEU A 152 -0.16 26.48 -22.02
C LEU A 152 -1.61 26.61 -21.54
N PRO A 153 -1.84 27.28 -20.40
CA PRO A 153 -3.19 27.63 -19.97
C PRO A 153 -3.90 28.53 -20.99
N ALA A 154 -5.22 28.40 -21.07
CA ALA A 154 -6.03 29.14 -22.04
C ALA A 154 -5.97 30.65 -21.75
N GLY A 155 -5.68 31.46 -22.75
CA GLY A 155 -5.52 32.91 -22.58
C GLY A 155 -4.16 33.34 -22.01
N SER A 156 -3.20 32.42 -21.91
CA SER A 156 -1.80 32.77 -21.63
C SER A 156 -1.23 33.64 -22.75
N ASN A 157 -0.52 34.70 -22.36
CA ASN A 157 0.29 35.52 -23.26
C ASN A 157 1.74 35.01 -23.38
N ASP A 158 2.08 33.95 -22.64
CA ASP A 158 3.38 33.30 -22.74
C ASP A 158 3.44 32.45 -24.01
N ASN A 159 4.64 32.30 -24.56
CA ASN A 159 4.86 31.54 -25.79
C ASN A 159 5.59 30.21 -25.57
N ALA A 160 5.91 29.87 -24.32
CA ALA A 160 6.75 28.71 -24.00
C ALA A 160 6.37 28.03 -22.68
N LEU A 161 6.47 26.70 -22.65
CA LEU A 161 6.34 25.87 -21.44
C LEU A 161 7.60 25.90 -20.56
N GLU A 162 8.63 26.60 -21.01
CA GLU A 162 9.91 26.79 -20.32
C GLU A 162 10.26 28.27 -20.36
N ASN A 163 10.77 28.79 -19.25
CA ASN A 163 11.14 30.21 -19.19
C ASN A 163 12.43 30.46 -19.99
N SER A 164 12.33 31.37 -20.96
CA SER A 164 13.42 31.81 -21.84
C SER A 164 14.59 32.49 -21.10
N ASP A 165 14.37 32.89 -19.85
CA ASP A 165 15.24 33.73 -19.01
C ASP A 165 16.56 33.04 -18.60
N GLY A 166 16.87 31.87 -19.16
CA GLY A 166 18.02 31.04 -18.79
C GLY A 166 17.91 30.42 -17.39
N ALA A 167 16.78 30.60 -16.70
CA ALA A 167 16.58 30.13 -15.34
C ALA A 167 16.25 28.63 -15.24
N GLY A 168 15.96 27.96 -16.37
CA GLY A 168 15.70 26.51 -16.44
C GLY A 168 14.39 26.08 -15.75
N ALA A 169 13.46 27.02 -15.52
CA ALA A 169 12.16 26.71 -14.93
C ALA A 169 11.19 26.19 -16.00
N ARG A 170 10.43 25.14 -15.67
CA ARG A 170 9.45 24.51 -16.55
C ARG A 170 8.06 24.57 -15.93
N LEU A 171 7.05 24.80 -16.77
CA LEU A 171 5.67 24.92 -16.34
C LEU A 171 5.11 23.55 -15.96
N ALA A 172 4.48 23.49 -14.79
CA ALA A 172 3.82 22.31 -14.28
C ALA A 172 2.39 22.63 -13.86
N LYS A 173 1.51 21.63 -14.01
CA LYS A 173 0.12 21.70 -13.64
C LYS A 173 -0.10 20.97 -12.33
N VAL A 174 -0.76 21.62 -11.37
CA VAL A 174 -1.18 21.03 -10.10
C VAL A 174 -2.12 19.85 -10.39
N ASN A 175 -1.73 18.68 -9.88
CA ASN A 175 -2.54 17.47 -9.93
C ASN A 175 -3.31 17.27 -8.60
N THR A 176 -2.62 17.43 -7.48
CA THR A 176 -3.19 17.27 -6.14
C THR A 176 -2.65 18.34 -5.22
N ASP A 177 -3.51 18.92 -4.39
CA ASP A 177 -3.14 19.83 -3.30
C ASP A 177 -4.12 19.61 -2.14
N ALA A 178 -3.87 18.57 -1.35
CA ALA A 178 -4.82 18.11 -0.34
C ALA A 178 -4.15 17.33 0.81
N VAL A 179 -4.92 17.16 1.89
CA VAL A 179 -4.52 16.36 3.05
C VAL A 179 -4.99 14.92 2.86
N PHE A 180 -4.07 13.98 3.07
CA PHE A 180 -4.32 12.55 3.05
C PHE A 180 -3.99 11.93 4.40
N ASP A 181 -4.71 10.88 4.75
CA ASP A 181 -4.50 10.08 5.95
C ASP A 181 -4.57 8.57 5.64
N ALA A 182 -4.49 7.73 6.66
CA ALA A 182 -4.51 6.28 6.48
C ALA A 182 -5.81 5.71 5.88
N SER A 183 -6.92 6.45 5.97
CA SER A 183 -8.20 6.06 5.38
C SER A 183 -8.26 6.35 3.87
N SER A 184 -7.36 7.20 3.38
CA SER A 184 -7.29 7.56 1.96
C SER A 184 -6.84 6.37 1.11
N GLU A 185 -7.41 6.23 -0.08
CA GLU A 185 -7.02 5.21 -1.06
C GLU A 185 -5.55 5.38 -1.48
N THR A 186 -4.93 4.29 -1.95
CA THR A 186 -3.58 4.30 -2.51
C THR A 186 -3.51 5.26 -3.69
N VAL A 187 -2.56 6.19 -3.64
CA VAL A 187 -2.26 7.12 -4.74
C VAL A 187 -1.32 6.42 -5.71
N VAL A 188 -1.59 6.56 -7.01
CA VAL A 188 -0.73 6.00 -8.07
C VAL A 188 -0.28 7.13 -8.98
N LEU A 189 1.02 7.32 -9.08
CA LEU A 189 1.66 8.25 -10.00
C LEU A 189 2.40 7.48 -11.10
N TYR A 190 2.37 8.03 -12.31
CA TYR A 190 2.91 7.46 -13.53
C TYR A 190 4.04 8.34 -14.07
N PRO A 191 4.77 7.89 -15.10
CA PRO A 191 5.88 8.66 -15.68
C PRO A 191 5.50 10.07 -16.17
N GLU A 192 4.27 10.27 -16.65
CA GLU A 192 3.81 11.54 -17.24
C GLU A 192 2.43 12.00 -16.76
N ASN A 193 1.89 11.40 -15.69
CA ASN A 193 0.58 11.74 -15.16
C ASN A 193 0.41 11.26 -13.71
N GLY A 194 -0.58 11.78 -13.00
CA GLY A 194 -0.93 11.33 -11.65
C GLY A 194 -0.06 11.95 -10.56
N GLY A 195 0.66 13.04 -10.87
CA GLY A 195 1.49 13.76 -9.91
C GLY A 195 2.90 13.19 -9.81
N ASN A 196 3.59 13.01 -10.95
CA ASN A 196 4.96 12.49 -10.98
C ASN A 196 5.92 13.33 -10.12
N LEU A 197 5.67 14.64 -10.05
CA LEU A 197 6.37 15.53 -9.14
C LEU A 197 5.54 15.70 -7.89
N HIS A 198 6.10 15.46 -6.70
CA HIS A 198 5.36 15.71 -5.46
C HIS A 198 6.25 16.05 -4.28
N CYS A 199 5.64 16.70 -3.29
CA CYS A 199 6.19 16.87 -1.96
C CYS A 199 5.21 16.36 -0.91
N PHE A 200 5.75 15.93 0.22
CA PHE A 200 4.98 15.57 1.39
C PHE A 200 5.34 16.48 2.55
N THR A 201 4.33 16.96 3.27
CA THR A 201 4.51 17.68 4.54
C THR A 201 3.71 16.96 5.63
N ALA A 202 4.41 16.37 6.60
CA ALA A 202 3.79 15.63 7.69
C ALA A 202 3.02 16.57 8.64
N LEU A 203 1.71 16.37 8.80
CA LEU A 203 0.87 17.16 9.70
C LEU A 203 0.83 16.55 11.11
N THR A 204 0.96 15.23 11.18
CA THR A 204 1.19 14.45 12.39
C THR A 204 2.40 13.55 12.17
N PRO A 205 2.94 12.88 13.20
CA PRO A 205 3.80 11.72 12.94
C PRO A 205 3.05 10.74 12.03
N CYS A 206 3.67 10.36 10.92
CA CYS A 206 3.03 9.54 9.89
C CYS A 206 4.03 8.58 9.24
N ALA A 207 3.52 7.56 8.59
CA ALA A 207 4.31 6.71 7.72
C ALA A 207 3.65 6.56 6.35
N VAL A 208 4.44 6.65 5.29
CA VAL A 208 4.04 6.37 3.91
C VAL A 208 4.88 5.21 3.38
N LEU A 209 4.22 4.29 2.67
CA LEU A 209 4.80 3.15 1.98
C LEU A 209 4.72 3.41 0.48
N ASP A 210 5.88 3.37 -0.17
CA ASP A 210 6.00 3.41 -1.62
C ASP A 210 6.41 2.05 -2.18
N VAL A 211 5.71 1.62 -3.23
CA VAL A 211 6.08 0.53 -4.11
C VAL A 211 6.33 1.10 -5.49
N MET A 212 7.54 0.93 -6.03
CA MET A 212 7.93 1.60 -7.27
C MET A 212 8.59 0.64 -8.26
N GLY A 213 8.41 0.93 -9.55
CA GLY A 213 9.05 0.18 -10.61
C GLY A 213 9.17 0.98 -11.92
N PRO A 214 10.34 0.92 -12.60
CA PRO A 214 11.63 0.43 -12.07
C PRO A 214 12.16 1.33 -10.93
N PRO A 215 13.17 0.89 -10.14
CA PRO A 215 13.85 1.77 -9.19
C PRO A 215 14.56 2.95 -9.87
N TYR A 216 14.86 3.97 -9.06
CA TYR A 216 15.88 4.97 -9.37
C TYR A 216 17.19 4.31 -9.78
N ASN A 217 17.85 4.88 -10.79
CA ASN A 217 19.14 4.41 -11.27
C ASN A 217 19.90 5.57 -11.94
N ARG A 218 20.89 6.11 -11.21
CA ARG A 218 21.72 7.21 -11.69
C ARG A 218 22.50 6.87 -12.97
N ALA A 219 22.99 5.62 -13.09
CA ALA A 219 23.74 5.19 -14.27
C ALA A 219 22.87 5.15 -15.54
N GLN A 220 21.55 5.11 -15.39
CA GLN A 220 20.58 5.13 -16.49
C GLN A 220 19.78 6.45 -16.54
N GLY A 221 20.26 7.53 -15.91
CA GLY A 221 19.62 8.85 -15.94
C GLY A 221 18.27 8.92 -15.24
N ARG A 222 18.01 8.04 -14.27
CA ARG A 222 16.81 8.05 -13.42
C ARG A 222 17.20 8.36 -11.98
N ASP A 223 17.91 9.45 -11.75
CA ASP A 223 18.11 10.00 -10.42
C ASP A 223 16.92 10.85 -10.00
N CYS A 224 16.73 10.95 -8.68
CA CYS A 224 15.73 11.83 -8.10
C CYS A 224 16.22 13.27 -8.21
N ALA A 225 15.49 14.10 -8.94
CA ALA A 225 15.73 15.53 -9.04
C ALA A 225 14.76 16.28 -8.13
N TYR A 226 15.21 17.42 -7.60
CA TYR A 226 14.44 18.25 -6.66
C TYR A 226 14.13 19.60 -7.26
N TYR A 227 13.02 20.20 -6.86
CA TYR A 227 12.50 21.41 -7.48
C TYR A 227 12.08 22.46 -6.45
N SER A 228 12.31 23.73 -6.78
CA SER A 228 11.65 24.86 -6.13
C SER A 228 10.43 25.29 -6.96
N GLU A 229 9.38 25.75 -6.27
CA GLU A 229 8.14 26.23 -6.87
C GLU A 229 8.10 27.76 -6.86
N SER A 230 7.68 28.38 -7.97
CA SER A 230 7.23 29.77 -8.00
C SER A 230 5.85 29.91 -8.68
N PRO A 231 5.03 30.90 -8.25
CA PRO A 231 3.69 31.08 -8.79
C PRO A 231 3.68 31.38 -10.29
N TYR A 232 2.68 30.87 -11.01
CA TYR A 232 2.36 31.29 -12.37
C TYR A 232 1.49 32.56 -12.34
N SER A 233 2.00 33.68 -12.84
CA SER A 233 1.38 35.02 -12.67
C SER A 233 0.20 35.34 -13.59
N CYS A 234 -0.37 34.36 -14.33
CA CYS A 234 -1.54 34.61 -15.17
C CYS A 234 -2.82 34.56 -14.32
N ALA A 235 -3.54 35.69 -14.28
CA ALA A 235 -4.72 35.88 -13.43
C ALA A 235 -5.85 34.90 -13.81
N GLY A 236 -6.04 33.88 -12.99
CA GLY A 236 -7.19 32.96 -13.06
C GLY A 236 -6.86 31.48 -12.87
N ASP A 237 -5.62 31.08 -13.16
CA ASP A 237 -5.23 29.67 -13.19
C ASP A 237 -4.32 29.31 -12.01
N ALA A 238 -4.92 29.19 -10.82
CA ALA A 238 -4.29 28.62 -9.61
C ALA A 238 -3.80 27.16 -9.78
N GLN A 239 -3.95 26.61 -10.98
CA GLN A 239 -3.62 25.24 -11.34
C GLN A 239 -2.20 25.10 -11.92
N TYR A 240 -1.42 26.19 -12.07
CA TYR A 240 -0.08 26.12 -12.66
C TYR A 240 0.98 26.77 -11.79
N SER A 241 2.18 26.19 -11.82
CA SER A 241 3.38 26.71 -11.16
C SER A 241 4.62 26.52 -12.03
N TRP A 242 5.59 27.41 -11.90
CA TRP A 242 6.92 27.22 -12.46
C TRP A 242 7.75 26.37 -11.51
N LEU A 243 8.31 25.27 -12.00
CA LEU A 243 9.22 24.43 -11.23
C LEU A 243 10.63 24.54 -11.78
N LYS A 244 11.59 24.82 -10.90
CA LYS A 244 12.99 24.94 -11.25
C LYS A 244 13.79 23.88 -10.51
N GLU A 245 14.62 23.14 -11.23
CA GLU A 245 15.51 22.16 -10.62
C GLU A 245 16.51 22.86 -9.67
N VAL A 246 16.69 22.32 -8.48
CA VAL A 246 17.59 22.83 -7.45
C VAL A 246 18.41 21.70 -6.86
N HIS A 247 19.60 22.04 -6.36
CA HIS A 247 20.35 21.12 -5.52
C HIS A 247 19.63 20.92 -4.20
N SER A 248 19.48 19.67 -3.77
CA SER A 248 18.86 19.33 -2.49
C SER A 248 19.90 18.85 -1.50
N THR A 249 19.87 19.41 -0.31
CA THR A 249 20.61 18.92 0.87
C THR A 249 19.73 18.03 1.75
N PHE A 250 18.64 17.49 1.20
CA PHE A 250 17.74 16.61 1.92
C PHE A 250 18.44 15.29 2.21
N GLU A 251 18.67 15.03 3.49
CA GLU A 251 19.24 13.77 3.97
C GLU A 251 18.18 13.01 4.78
N MET A 252 18.06 11.71 4.53
CA MET A 252 17.27 10.81 5.37
C MET A 252 18.16 9.71 5.94
N GLU A 253 18.05 9.47 7.25
CA GLU A 253 18.69 8.33 7.88
C GLU A 253 17.88 7.04 7.62
N GLY A 254 18.50 6.13 6.85
CA GLY A 254 17.93 4.83 6.50
C GLY A 254 18.36 3.68 7.40
N ILE A 255 17.44 2.77 7.65
CA ILE A 255 17.68 1.46 8.26
C ILE A 255 17.28 0.38 7.24
N LYS A 256 18.16 -0.58 6.96
CA LYS A 256 17.83 -1.71 6.09
C LYS A 256 16.76 -2.58 6.77
N MET A 257 15.70 -2.93 6.03
CA MET A 257 14.76 -3.94 6.51
C MET A 257 15.42 -5.31 6.48
N GLU A 258 15.48 -6.00 7.62
CA GLU A 258 15.79 -7.42 7.65
C GLU A 258 14.65 -8.19 6.96
N PRO A 259 14.91 -8.91 5.86
CA PRO A 259 13.92 -9.71 5.15
C PRO A 259 13.50 -10.89 6.03
N ASN A 260 12.54 -10.65 6.92
CA ASN A 260 11.90 -11.70 7.71
C ASN A 260 10.71 -12.33 6.97
N PHE A 261 10.62 -12.10 5.66
CA PHE A 261 9.63 -12.68 4.77
C PHE A 261 10.29 -13.88 4.08
N ILE A 262 9.58 -15.00 4.00
CA ILE A 262 10.13 -16.24 3.46
C ILE A 262 10.25 -16.06 1.94
N VAL A 263 11.47 -15.88 1.45
CA VAL A 263 11.83 -15.90 0.01
C VAL A 263 11.81 -17.32 -0.52
#